data_AF-A0A8T4PHD6-F1
#
_entry.id   AF-A0A8T4PHD6-F1
#
_cell.length_a   1.000
_cell.length_b   1.000
_cell.length_c   1.000
_cell.angle_alpha   90.00
_cell.angle_beta   90.00
_cell.angle_gamma   90.00
#
_symmetry.space_group_name_H-M   'P 1'
#
loop_
_entity.id
_entity.type
_entity.pdbx_description
1 polymer ?
#
loop_
_entity_poly.entity_id
_entity_poly.type
_entity_poly.pdbx_seq_one_letter_code
_entity_poly.pdbx_strand_id
1 'polypeptide(L)'
;MDSGDVNLEGRLGGGSMVVAVEQEQAVKIREIRDLRLDWAEITPITISEVGHEEARRYLQVLNNTEKPIDTHVYLCSDVRNEVLRVILSQIPGVATYNTAGNTLYNSQKKPTVVIAHEVCGAVKYAREHGLDDHAHLEAFKTMVDGDAIENAKRQLHKVEEAYRAGVLFFDHAKGRIFDVPNQHYARSGTRLKLLEELKPCLEEWYTKRDIDEFASGQDPNIILVNNVHSSPTGFGIFQIDLQLNSFDPIIRDSLYYAMTHALNGNGNSFAHTKSTIFAFRQGRDLPTGLREFLSGEDQTFIRDYIGRGGSVFLARIGDTPSQKAIYQLKIPIQNGPGH
;
A
#
# COMPACT_ATOMS: atom_id res chain seq x y z
N MET A 1 6.78 -82.54 16.65
CA MET A 1 6.11 -81.86 15.54
C MET A 1 6.26 -80.38 15.79
N ASP A 2 7.04 -79.75 14.91
CA ASP A 2 7.23 -78.32 14.61
C ASP A 2 7.36 -77.31 15.76
N SER A 3 8.46 -76.57 15.93
CA SER A 3 9.15 -75.61 15.03
C SER A 3 8.32 -74.35 14.73
N GLY A 4 8.97 -73.18 14.82
CA GLY A 4 8.35 -71.85 14.65
C GLY A 4 8.82 -70.85 15.70
N ASP A 5 10.06 -70.35 15.70
CA ASP A 5 10.68 -69.41 14.75
C ASP A 5 9.99 -68.02 14.63
N VAL A 6 10.77 -67.01 15.07
CA VAL A 6 11.20 -65.80 14.31
C VAL A 6 10.20 -64.65 14.07
N ASN A 7 10.63 -63.47 14.57
CA ASN A 7 10.58 -62.09 14.02
C ASN A 7 9.48 -61.70 13.02
N LEU A 8 8.83 -60.55 13.24
CA LEU A 8 9.28 -59.23 12.74
C LEU A 8 8.27 -58.14 13.11
N GLU A 9 8.82 -56.94 13.31
CA GLU A 9 8.17 -55.67 13.51
C GLU A 9 6.98 -55.41 12.57
N GLY A 10 5.91 -54.81 13.08
CA GLY A 10 4.74 -54.41 12.31
C GLY A 10 4.14 -53.12 12.85
N ARG A 11 4.65 -52.01 12.32
CA ARG A 11 4.08 -50.64 12.35
C ARG A 11 2.55 -50.65 12.42
N LEU A 12 1.97 -49.69 13.16
CA LEU A 12 1.00 -48.70 12.68
C LEU A 12 0.43 -47.90 13.87
N GLY A 13 0.90 -46.66 14.02
CA GLY A 13 0.33 -45.70 14.98
C GLY A 13 0.77 -44.25 14.75
N GLY A 14 1.32 -43.94 13.57
CA GLY A 14 1.89 -42.62 13.24
C GLY A 14 1.22 -41.94 12.04
N GLY A 15 -0.05 -42.27 11.74
CA GLY A 15 -0.71 -41.88 10.48
C GLY A 15 -1.58 -40.62 10.53
N SER A 16 -1.95 -40.08 11.69
CA SER A 16 -3.05 -39.10 11.75
C SER A 16 -2.63 -37.64 11.96
N MET A 17 -1.37 -37.35 12.32
CA MET A 17 -0.97 -35.98 12.67
C MET A 17 -0.16 -35.28 11.56
N VAL A 18 0.54 -36.04 10.71
CA VAL A 18 1.34 -35.47 9.61
C VAL A 18 0.46 -35.07 8.42
N VAL A 19 -0.60 -35.83 8.13
CA VAL A 19 -1.51 -35.54 7.01
C VAL A 19 -2.38 -34.31 7.26
N ALA A 20 -2.74 -34.02 8.52
CA ALA A 20 -3.53 -32.84 8.87
C ALA A 20 -2.72 -31.53 8.72
N VAL A 21 -1.43 -31.55 9.07
CA VAL A 21 -0.55 -30.37 8.95
C VAL A 21 -0.18 -30.11 7.48
N GLU A 22 0.03 -31.16 6.68
CA GLU A 22 0.27 -31.02 5.24
C GLU A 22 -0.97 -30.58 4.47
N GLN A 23 -2.18 -31.03 4.85
CA GLN A 23 -3.42 -30.58 4.22
C GLN A 23 -3.79 -29.13 4.58
N GLU A 24 -3.58 -28.68 5.81
CA GLU A 24 -3.77 -27.26 6.16
C GLU A 24 -2.76 -26.34 5.47
N GLN A 25 -1.52 -26.78 5.25
CA GLN A 25 -0.53 -26.03 4.47
C GLN A 25 -0.85 -26.04 2.96
N ALA A 26 -1.39 -27.14 2.43
CA ALA A 26 -1.78 -27.26 1.03
C ALA A 26 -3.02 -26.41 0.67
N VAL A 27 -3.98 -26.25 1.61
CA VAL A 27 -5.14 -25.36 1.43
C VAL A 27 -4.72 -23.89 1.38
N LYS A 28 -3.72 -23.48 2.17
CA LYS A 28 -3.23 -22.08 2.24
C LYS A 28 -2.41 -21.61 1.03
N ILE A 29 -2.04 -22.51 0.10
CA ILE A 29 -1.34 -22.19 -1.16
C ILE A 29 -2.33 -22.10 -2.35
N ARG A 30 -3.58 -22.54 -2.16
CA ARG A 30 -4.60 -22.60 -3.23
C ARG A 30 -5.18 -21.23 -3.60
N GLU A 31 -5.37 -20.34 -2.64
CA GLU A 31 -6.23 -19.15 -2.82
C GLU A 31 -5.76 -18.12 -3.85
N ILE A 32 -4.45 -17.90 -4.00
CA ILE A 32 -3.92 -17.02 -5.06
C ILE A 32 -4.06 -17.70 -6.44
N ARG A 33 -3.93 -19.03 -6.47
CA ARG A 33 -4.13 -19.82 -7.70
C ARG A 33 -5.61 -19.93 -8.09
N ASP A 34 -6.51 -19.79 -7.12
CA ASP A 34 -7.96 -19.81 -7.31
C ASP A 34 -8.54 -18.43 -7.71
N LEU A 35 -7.73 -17.36 -7.72
CA LEU A 35 -8.14 -16.07 -8.29
C LEU A 35 -8.27 -16.22 -9.81
N ARG A 36 -9.45 -16.59 -10.28
CA ARG A 36 -9.77 -16.72 -11.71
C ARG A 36 -9.90 -15.33 -12.31
N LEU A 37 -8.96 -14.96 -13.18
CA LEU A 37 -9.06 -13.79 -14.04
C LEU A 37 -9.29 -14.27 -15.47
N ASP A 38 -10.35 -13.80 -16.12
CA ASP A 38 -10.74 -14.33 -17.44
C ASP A 38 -9.72 -14.02 -18.54
N TRP A 39 -8.92 -12.97 -18.37
CA TRP A 39 -7.92 -12.47 -19.33
C TRP A 39 -6.49 -12.52 -18.80
N ALA A 40 -6.25 -12.94 -17.56
CA ALA A 40 -4.94 -12.90 -16.93
C ALA A 40 -4.60 -14.21 -16.22
N GLU A 41 -3.31 -14.52 -16.17
CA GLU A 41 -2.80 -15.62 -15.35
C GLU A 41 -1.98 -15.05 -14.21
N ILE A 42 -2.12 -15.65 -13.03
CA ILE A 42 -1.25 -15.36 -11.89
C ILE A 42 -0.13 -16.38 -11.87
N THR A 43 1.06 -15.93 -12.25
CA THR A 43 2.24 -16.79 -12.33
C THR A 43 3.10 -16.59 -11.09
N PRO A 44 3.48 -17.67 -10.37
CA PRO A 44 4.54 -17.60 -9.38
C PRO A 44 5.84 -17.16 -10.05
N ILE A 45 6.55 -16.19 -9.46
CA ILE A 45 7.83 -15.70 -9.97
C ILE A 45 8.87 -15.63 -8.86
N THR A 46 10.14 -15.77 -9.24
CA THR A 46 11.28 -15.46 -8.40
C THR A 46 11.59 -13.97 -8.41
N ILE A 47 12.32 -13.52 -7.40
CA ILE A 47 12.73 -12.11 -7.32
C ILE A 47 13.60 -11.66 -8.50
N SER A 48 14.40 -12.58 -9.06
CA SER A 48 15.25 -12.34 -10.24
C SER A 48 14.44 -12.08 -11.52
N GLU A 49 13.20 -12.56 -11.60
CA GLU A 49 12.33 -12.40 -12.76
C GLU A 49 11.59 -11.04 -12.76
N VAL A 50 11.67 -10.27 -11.67
CA VAL A 50 11.08 -8.93 -11.60
C VAL A 50 11.93 -7.96 -12.44
N GLY A 51 11.42 -7.50 -13.58
CA GLY A 51 12.17 -6.65 -14.52
C GLY A 51 12.47 -5.23 -14.03
N HIS A 52 11.63 -4.69 -13.14
CA HIS A 52 11.79 -3.33 -12.60
C HIS A 52 12.68 -3.32 -11.36
N GLU A 53 13.78 -2.58 -11.37
CA GLU A 53 14.79 -2.64 -10.31
C GLU A 53 14.24 -2.21 -8.95
N GLU A 54 13.51 -1.10 -8.90
CA GLU A 54 12.94 -0.58 -7.64
C GLU A 54 11.89 -1.55 -7.09
N ALA A 55 11.04 -2.14 -7.94
CA ALA A 55 10.03 -3.10 -7.51
C ALA A 55 10.69 -4.38 -6.98
N ARG A 56 11.81 -4.79 -7.59
CA ARG A 56 12.65 -5.89 -7.11
C ARG A 56 13.22 -5.59 -5.73
N ARG A 57 13.87 -4.44 -5.53
CA ARG A 57 14.43 -4.03 -4.23
C ARG A 57 13.36 -3.98 -3.15
N TYR A 58 12.19 -3.45 -3.50
CA TYR A 58 11.04 -3.42 -2.61
C TYR A 58 10.60 -4.83 -2.20
N LEU A 59 10.33 -5.71 -3.17
CA LEU A 59 9.87 -7.08 -2.92
C LEU A 59 10.90 -7.88 -2.10
N GLN A 60 12.19 -7.57 -2.20
CA GLN A 60 13.25 -8.18 -1.39
C GLN A 60 13.12 -7.85 0.09
N VAL A 61 12.90 -6.57 0.43
CA VAL A 61 12.87 -6.11 1.82
C VAL A 61 11.50 -6.25 2.49
N LEU A 62 10.44 -6.51 1.70
CA LEU A 62 9.09 -6.66 2.21
C LEU A 62 8.96 -7.90 3.10
N ASN A 63 8.77 -7.68 4.40
CA ASN A 63 8.67 -8.70 5.43
C ASN A 63 7.56 -8.35 6.44
N ASN A 64 7.07 -9.36 7.16
CA ASN A 64 6.13 -9.16 8.26
C ASN A 64 6.94 -8.80 9.51
N THR A 65 6.98 -7.51 9.84
CA THR A 65 7.68 -7.02 11.03
C THR A 65 6.63 -6.42 11.95
N GLU A 66 6.17 -7.20 12.93
CA GLU A 66 5.30 -6.67 13.98
C GLU A 66 6.08 -5.65 14.81
N LYS A 67 5.94 -4.37 14.44
CA LYS A 67 6.41 -3.25 15.25
C LYS A 67 5.30 -2.88 16.23
N PRO A 68 5.60 -2.63 17.52
CA PRO A 68 4.64 -1.96 18.38
C PRO A 68 4.33 -0.59 17.77
N ILE A 69 3.04 -0.29 17.57
CA ILE A 69 2.58 0.96 16.98
C ILE A 69 1.89 1.79 18.06
N ASP A 70 2.39 3.00 18.24
CA ASP A 70 1.91 3.98 19.21
C ASP A 70 1.18 5.14 18.53
N THR A 71 1.56 5.47 17.30
CA THR A 71 1.05 6.63 16.56
C THR A 71 0.82 6.29 15.10
N HIS A 72 -0.29 6.78 14.56
CA HIS A 72 -0.60 6.70 13.14
C HIS A 72 -0.36 8.05 12.49
N VAL A 73 0.38 8.05 11.39
CA VAL A 73 0.66 9.25 10.60
C VAL A 73 0.13 9.04 9.20
N TYR A 74 -0.88 9.82 8.82
CA TYR A 74 -1.41 9.84 7.47
C TYR A 74 -0.81 11.02 6.72
N LEU A 75 -0.15 10.76 5.60
CA LEU A 75 0.34 11.80 4.72
C LEU A 75 0.06 11.46 3.26
N CYS A 76 0.22 12.46 2.40
CA CYS A 76 -0.01 12.23 0.99
C CYS A 76 1.15 11.47 0.36
N SER A 77 0.84 10.54 -0.53
CA SER A 77 1.84 9.82 -1.34
C SER A 77 2.57 10.65 -2.38
N ASP A 78 2.26 11.93 -2.46
CA ASP A 78 3.01 12.87 -3.28
C ASP A 78 4.52 12.63 -3.16
N VAL A 79 5.24 12.51 -4.28
CA VAL A 79 6.68 12.18 -4.27
C VAL A 79 7.47 13.24 -3.50
N ARG A 80 6.97 14.47 -3.43
CA ARG A 80 7.59 15.55 -2.66
C ARG A 80 7.60 15.28 -1.15
N ASN A 81 6.74 14.39 -0.68
CA ASN A 81 6.77 13.85 0.67
C ASN A 81 7.67 12.60 0.83
N GLU A 82 8.46 12.20 -0.17
CA GLU A 82 9.32 11.01 -0.08
C GLU A 82 10.27 11.09 1.11
N VAL A 83 10.96 12.23 1.27
CA VAL A 83 11.85 12.46 2.41
C VAL A 83 11.11 12.30 3.74
N LEU A 84 9.90 12.86 3.85
CA LEU A 84 9.05 12.66 5.03
C LEU A 84 8.75 11.18 5.28
N ARG A 85 8.38 10.41 4.25
CA ARG A 85 8.09 8.97 4.39
C ARG A 85 9.32 8.21 4.89
N VAL A 86 10.50 8.52 4.34
CA VAL A 86 11.75 7.88 4.75
C VAL A 86 12.02 8.16 6.22
N ILE A 87 11.97 9.43 6.64
CA ILE A 87 12.21 9.82 8.04
C ILE A 87 11.16 9.16 8.95
N LEU A 88 9.86 9.28 8.64
CA LEU A 88 8.77 8.69 9.43
C LEU A 88 8.90 7.17 9.58
N SER A 89 9.39 6.46 8.54
CA SER A 89 9.58 5.00 8.60
C SER A 89 10.67 4.55 9.59
N GLN A 90 11.56 5.47 9.97
CA GLN A 90 12.64 5.25 10.92
C GLN A 90 12.25 5.58 12.36
N ILE A 91 11.16 6.33 12.57
CA ILE A 91 10.69 6.70 13.90
C ILE A 91 10.05 5.48 14.59
N PRO A 92 10.56 5.02 15.74
CA PRO A 92 9.96 3.93 16.49
C PRO A 92 8.52 4.24 16.91
N GLY A 93 7.63 3.25 16.82
CA GLY A 93 6.23 3.42 17.25
C GLY A 93 5.34 4.18 16.26
N VAL A 94 5.87 4.66 15.13
CA VAL A 94 5.10 5.34 14.09
C VAL A 94 4.75 4.38 12.96
N ALA A 95 3.45 4.29 12.66
CA ALA A 95 2.94 3.68 11.44
C ALA A 95 2.55 4.78 10.45
N THR A 96 3.14 4.72 9.28
CA THR A 96 2.98 5.72 8.22
C THR A 96 2.04 5.20 7.13
N TYR A 97 1.04 5.99 6.79
CA TYR A 97 0.02 5.69 5.78
C TYR A 97 0.08 6.74 4.69
N ASN A 98 0.30 6.29 3.46
CA ASN A 98 0.62 7.17 2.33
C ASN A 98 -0.43 7.00 1.26
N THR A 99 -1.34 7.96 1.16
CA THR A 99 -2.41 7.86 0.18
C THR A 99 -2.69 9.15 -0.56
N ALA A 100 -3.43 9.06 -1.67
CA ALA A 100 -3.79 10.22 -2.45
C ALA A 100 -4.62 11.16 -1.56
N GLY A 101 -4.16 12.41 -1.44
CA GLY A 101 -4.81 13.42 -0.62
C GLY A 101 -4.90 13.06 0.86
N ASN A 102 -3.91 12.33 1.41
CA ASN A 102 -3.82 11.91 2.82
C ASN A 102 -5.10 11.28 3.40
N THR A 103 -5.85 10.60 2.53
CA THR A 103 -7.16 10.07 2.86
C THR A 103 -7.08 8.99 3.94
N LEU A 104 -8.00 9.06 4.91
CA LEU A 104 -8.07 8.16 6.05
C LEU A 104 -9.18 7.11 5.82
N TYR A 105 -8.79 5.83 5.87
CA TYR A 105 -9.64 4.69 5.50
C TYR A 105 -10.26 3.95 6.68
N ASN A 106 -9.63 4.02 7.86
CA ASN A 106 -10.21 3.50 9.10
C ASN A 106 -9.58 4.19 10.32
N SER A 107 -10.42 4.57 11.28
CA SER A 107 -9.95 5.09 12.56
C SER A 107 -9.52 3.95 13.47
N GLN A 108 -8.24 3.88 13.76
CA GLN A 108 -7.70 2.96 14.75
C GLN A 108 -7.68 3.64 16.13
N LYS A 109 -7.66 2.83 17.19
CA LYS A 109 -7.63 3.29 18.58
C LYS A 109 -6.24 3.78 19.00
N LYS A 110 -5.64 4.65 18.20
CA LYS A 110 -4.27 5.15 18.34
C LYS A 110 -4.21 6.65 17.99
N PRO A 111 -3.41 7.45 18.73
CA PRO A 111 -3.10 8.83 18.36
C PRO A 111 -2.81 8.97 16.86
N THR A 112 -3.60 9.79 16.18
CA THR A 112 -3.55 9.94 14.73
C THR A 112 -3.20 11.38 14.35
N VAL A 113 -2.11 11.53 13.60
CA VAL A 113 -1.65 12.80 13.04
C VAL A 113 -1.84 12.77 11.53
N VAL A 114 -2.37 13.84 10.96
CA VAL A 114 -2.45 14.01 9.50
C VAL A 114 -1.45 15.07 9.06
N ILE A 115 -0.59 14.76 8.11
CA ILE A 115 0.34 15.72 7.51
C ILE A 115 -0.27 16.22 6.19
N ALA A 116 -0.66 17.49 6.19
CA ALA A 116 -1.07 18.24 5.01
C ALA A 116 0.17 18.74 4.24
N HIS A 117 0.00 19.05 2.95
CA HIS A 117 1.06 19.65 2.16
C HIS A 117 0.53 20.55 1.04
N GLU A 118 1.38 21.45 0.53
CA GLU A 118 1.02 22.34 -0.57
C GLU A 118 0.82 21.61 -1.91
N VAL A 119 -0.12 22.13 -2.72
CA VAL A 119 -0.36 21.72 -4.12
C VAL A 119 -0.64 20.22 -4.25
N CYS A 120 -1.55 19.66 -3.46
CA CYS A 120 -1.95 18.24 -3.59
C CYS A 120 -2.77 17.98 -4.86
N GLY A 121 -2.39 17.00 -5.68
CA GLY A 121 -3.05 16.76 -6.98
C GLY A 121 -4.34 16.00 -6.86
N ALA A 122 -4.49 15.14 -5.85
CA ALA A 122 -5.79 14.60 -5.47
C ALA A 122 -6.80 15.72 -5.16
N VAL A 123 -6.38 16.71 -4.37
CA VAL A 123 -7.19 17.89 -4.02
C VAL A 123 -7.45 18.76 -5.25
N LYS A 124 -6.42 19.02 -6.07
CA LYS A 124 -6.55 19.80 -7.31
C LYS A 124 -7.53 19.12 -8.28
N TYR A 125 -7.38 17.83 -8.51
CA TYR A 125 -8.26 17.02 -9.35
C TYR A 125 -9.71 17.10 -8.87
N ALA A 126 -9.95 16.90 -7.57
CA ALA A 126 -11.27 16.99 -6.98
C ALA A 126 -11.93 18.37 -7.14
N ARG A 127 -11.15 19.45 -7.20
CA ARG A 127 -11.65 20.81 -7.45
C ARG A 127 -11.94 21.07 -8.92
N GLU A 128 -11.13 20.53 -9.83
CA GLU A 128 -11.17 20.86 -11.26
C GLU A 128 -12.16 20.02 -12.06
N HIS A 129 -12.49 18.80 -11.61
CA HIS A 129 -13.39 17.90 -12.34
C HIS A 129 -14.76 17.82 -11.65
N GLY A 130 -15.85 17.81 -12.43
CA GLY A 130 -17.24 17.63 -11.96
C GLY A 130 -17.49 16.24 -11.37
N LEU A 131 -18.68 15.96 -10.82
CA LEU A 131 -19.01 14.60 -10.35
C LEU A 131 -19.33 13.66 -11.52
N ASP A 132 -19.64 14.22 -12.69
CA ASP A 132 -20.21 13.47 -13.82
C ASP A 132 -19.16 12.71 -14.66
N ASP A 133 -17.91 13.19 -14.75
CA ASP A 133 -16.91 12.60 -15.67
C ASP A 133 -16.29 11.29 -15.13
N HIS A 134 -16.39 11.03 -13.82
CA HIS A 134 -15.75 9.89 -13.18
C HIS A 134 -16.56 9.37 -11.97
N ALA A 135 -17.74 8.80 -12.24
CA ALA A 135 -18.62 8.23 -11.21
C ALA A 135 -17.91 7.25 -10.24
N HIS A 136 -16.89 6.53 -10.70
CA HIS A 136 -16.09 5.62 -9.89
C HIS A 136 -15.12 6.32 -8.91
N LEU A 137 -14.99 7.64 -8.94
CA LEU A 137 -14.12 8.43 -8.03
C LEU A 137 -14.91 9.36 -7.10
N GLU A 138 -16.24 9.25 -7.05
CA GLU A 138 -17.12 10.16 -6.31
C GLU A 138 -16.79 10.21 -4.81
N ALA A 139 -16.65 9.04 -4.17
CA ALA A 139 -16.34 8.96 -2.75
C ALA A 139 -14.95 9.51 -2.43
N PHE A 140 -13.95 9.22 -3.26
CA PHE A 140 -12.62 9.80 -3.13
C PHE A 140 -12.65 11.33 -3.24
N LYS A 141 -13.33 11.84 -4.26
CA LYS A 141 -13.43 13.27 -4.56
C LYS A 141 -14.07 14.08 -3.43
N THR A 142 -15.23 13.64 -2.95
CA THR A 142 -15.99 14.31 -1.87
C THR A 142 -15.23 14.39 -0.55
N MET A 143 -14.15 13.61 -0.40
CA MET A 143 -13.35 13.62 0.81
C MET A 143 -12.11 14.50 0.73
N VAL A 144 -11.63 14.81 -0.48
CA VAL A 144 -10.43 15.63 -0.70
C VAL A 144 -10.76 17.01 -1.30
N ASP A 145 -12.03 17.40 -1.32
CA ASP A 145 -12.57 18.68 -1.80
C ASP A 145 -12.38 19.83 -0.78
N GLY A 146 -11.13 20.15 -0.46
CA GLY A 146 -10.79 21.21 0.49
C GLY A 146 -9.51 21.94 0.09
N ASP A 147 -9.06 22.95 0.85
CA ASP A 147 -7.62 23.24 0.85
C ASP A 147 -6.88 22.14 1.62
N ALA A 148 -5.55 22.09 1.51
CA ALA A 148 -4.78 20.99 2.05
C ALA A 148 -4.95 20.81 3.57
N ILE A 149 -5.11 21.92 4.31
CA ILE A 149 -5.28 21.90 5.77
C ILE A 149 -6.71 21.50 6.12
N GLU A 150 -7.71 22.07 5.45
CA GLU A 150 -9.12 21.74 5.67
C GLU A 150 -9.41 20.28 5.31
N ASN A 151 -8.84 19.76 4.22
CA ASN A 151 -8.88 18.33 3.91
C ASN A 151 -8.29 17.51 5.07
N ALA A 152 -7.08 17.83 5.54
CA ALA A 152 -6.46 17.10 6.65
C ALA A 152 -7.30 17.13 7.94
N LYS A 153 -7.93 18.27 8.26
CA LYS A 153 -8.88 18.37 9.39
C LYS A 153 -10.09 17.47 9.18
N ARG A 154 -10.69 17.45 7.98
CA ARG A 154 -11.81 16.56 7.64
C ARG A 154 -11.43 15.08 7.76
N GLN A 155 -10.24 14.70 7.30
CA GLN A 155 -9.73 13.33 7.50
C GLN A 155 -9.61 13.00 8.99
N LEU A 156 -9.06 13.92 9.79
CA LEU A 156 -8.89 13.71 11.23
C LEU A 156 -10.23 13.64 11.98
N HIS A 157 -11.27 14.31 11.50
CA HIS A 157 -12.62 14.21 12.07
C HIS A 157 -13.22 12.80 12.02
N LYS A 158 -12.78 11.96 11.07
CA LYS A 158 -13.19 10.55 10.98
C LYS A 158 -12.63 9.70 12.12
N VAL A 159 -11.58 10.18 12.79
CA VAL A 159 -10.99 9.53 13.96
C VAL A 159 -11.82 9.86 15.20
N GLU A 160 -12.00 8.90 16.11
CA GLU A 160 -12.65 9.15 17.39
C GLU A 160 -11.91 10.25 18.17
N GLU A 161 -12.66 11.12 18.84
CA GLU A 161 -12.14 12.35 19.45
C GLU A 161 -10.98 12.11 20.43
N ALA A 162 -10.98 10.98 21.15
CA ALA A 162 -9.91 10.59 22.07
C ALA A 162 -8.57 10.29 21.38
N TYR A 163 -8.58 9.98 20.08
CA TYR A 163 -7.41 9.57 19.31
C TYR A 163 -6.96 10.62 18.28
N ARG A 164 -7.66 11.76 18.17
CA ARG A 164 -7.25 12.88 17.31
C ARG A 164 -6.01 13.56 17.90
N ALA A 165 -4.85 13.39 17.27
CA ALA A 165 -3.57 13.87 17.79
C ALA A 165 -3.09 15.19 17.17
N GLY A 166 -3.52 15.51 15.95
CA GLY A 166 -3.30 16.83 15.34
C GLY A 166 -3.07 16.83 13.84
N VAL A 167 -2.80 18.02 13.30
CA VAL A 167 -2.43 18.24 11.91
C VAL A 167 -1.07 18.93 11.87
N LEU A 168 -0.15 18.39 11.08
CA LEU A 168 1.08 19.09 10.69
C LEU A 168 0.95 19.54 9.24
N PHE A 169 1.66 20.60 8.86
CA PHE A 169 1.69 21.06 7.48
C PHE A 169 3.13 21.11 6.96
N PHE A 170 3.35 20.50 5.80
CA PHE A 170 4.61 20.51 5.09
C PHE A 170 4.58 21.49 3.91
N ASP A 171 5.44 22.50 4.00
CA ASP A 171 5.71 23.48 2.96
C ASP A 171 6.86 22.95 2.09
N HIS A 172 6.50 22.42 0.92
CA HIS A 172 7.43 21.89 -0.06
C HIS A 172 8.43 22.94 -0.55
N ALA A 173 7.99 24.18 -0.75
CA ALA A 173 8.84 25.24 -1.29
C ALA A 173 9.97 25.61 -0.32
N LYS A 174 9.75 25.41 0.99
CA LYS A 174 10.73 25.70 2.02
C LYS A 174 11.39 24.48 2.63
N GLY A 175 10.93 23.26 2.31
CA GLY A 175 11.37 22.03 2.96
C GLY A 175 11.10 22.03 4.47
N ARG A 176 9.99 22.65 4.90
CA ARG A 176 9.70 22.88 6.33
C ARG A 176 8.37 22.31 6.74
N ILE A 177 8.33 21.72 7.93
CA ILE A 177 7.11 21.28 8.57
C ILE A 177 6.78 22.17 9.78
N PHE A 178 5.50 22.44 9.99
CA PHE A 178 5.04 23.22 11.15
C PHE A 178 3.74 22.66 11.74
N ASP A 179 3.52 22.92 13.03
CA ASP A 179 2.26 22.61 13.70
C ASP A 179 1.16 23.49 13.12
N VAL A 180 -0.01 22.90 12.87
CA VAL A 180 -1.22 23.66 12.56
C VAL A 180 -2.00 23.79 13.86
N PRO A 181 -2.01 24.98 14.51
CA PRO A 181 -2.67 25.14 15.79
C PRO A 181 -4.17 24.88 15.63
N ASN A 182 -4.66 23.84 16.30
CA ASN A 182 -6.09 23.58 16.38
C ASN A 182 -6.43 23.02 17.76
N GLN A 183 -7.01 23.86 18.60
CA GLN A 183 -7.32 23.55 20.00
C GLN A 183 -8.18 22.28 20.14
N HIS A 184 -9.01 21.97 19.14
CA HIS A 184 -9.86 20.78 19.13
C HIS A 184 -9.10 19.46 18.91
N TYR A 185 -7.90 19.49 18.31
CA TYR A 185 -7.10 18.31 17.98
C TYR A 185 -5.76 18.26 18.71
N ALA A 186 -5.51 19.22 19.60
CA ALA A 186 -4.23 19.37 20.27
C ALA A 186 -4.02 18.39 21.44
N ARG A 187 -4.89 17.38 21.61
CA ARG A 187 -5.05 16.60 22.85
C ARG A 187 -3.88 15.69 23.19
N SER A 188 -3.04 15.32 22.23
CA SER A 188 -1.82 14.56 22.51
C SER A 188 -0.55 15.36 22.16
N GLY A 189 0.48 15.24 23.02
CA GLY A 189 1.82 15.77 22.73
C GLY A 189 2.52 15.05 21.57
N THR A 190 1.89 14.02 21.00
CA THR A 190 2.41 13.22 19.90
C THR A 190 2.77 14.04 18.67
N ARG A 191 1.92 14.99 18.24
CA ARG A 191 2.23 15.82 17.07
C ARG A 191 3.47 16.71 17.29
N LEU A 192 3.68 17.17 18.52
CA LEU A 192 4.83 18.01 18.86
C LEU A 192 6.11 17.17 18.87
N LYS A 193 6.05 15.94 19.40
CA LYS A 193 7.17 14.99 19.30
C LYS A 193 7.53 14.69 17.85
N LEU A 194 6.54 14.39 17.01
CA LEU A 194 6.77 14.20 15.57
C LEU A 194 7.38 15.46 14.94
N LEU A 195 6.92 16.65 15.31
CA LEU A 195 7.50 17.90 14.81
C LEU A 195 8.96 18.06 15.23
N GLU A 196 9.29 17.78 16.49
CA GLU A 196 10.65 17.82 17.04
C GLU A 196 11.60 16.82 16.36
N GLU A 197 11.10 15.64 16.00
CA GLU A 197 11.87 14.62 15.30
C GLU A 197 12.03 14.92 13.80
N LEU A 198 10.96 15.39 13.14
CA LEU A 198 10.97 15.63 11.70
C LEU A 198 11.76 16.88 11.32
N LYS A 199 11.68 17.96 12.11
CA LYS A 199 12.23 19.26 11.73
C LYS A 199 13.75 19.24 11.49
N PRO A 200 14.60 18.69 12.38
CA PRO A 200 16.04 18.63 12.13
C PRO A 200 16.39 17.80 10.90
N CYS A 201 15.72 16.65 10.72
CA CYS A 201 15.97 15.76 9.59
C CYS A 201 15.59 16.40 8.26
N LEU A 202 14.47 17.12 8.19
CA LEU A 202 14.06 17.81 6.97
C LEU A 202 15.01 18.94 6.59
N GLU A 203 15.51 19.71 7.56
CA GLU A 203 16.49 20.77 7.29
C GLU A 203 17.81 20.20 6.76
N GLU A 204 18.21 19.01 7.19
CA GLU A 204 19.43 18.33 6.73
C GLU A 204 19.22 17.61 5.38
N TRP A 205 18.08 16.94 5.17
CA TRP A 205 17.88 16.02 4.04
C TRP A 205 17.13 16.65 2.86
N TYR A 206 16.44 17.78 3.05
CA TYR A 206 15.69 18.47 2.01
C TYR A 206 16.53 19.62 1.44
N THR A 207 17.35 19.32 0.43
CA THR A 207 18.29 20.31 -0.13
C THR A 207 17.61 21.26 -1.13
N LYS A 208 18.29 22.37 -1.47
CA LYS A 208 17.84 23.31 -2.53
C LYS A 208 17.63 22.60 -3.87
N ARG A 209 18.49 21.64 -4.19
CA ARG A 209 18.38 20.81 -5.39
C ARG A 209 17.09 19.99 -5.36
N ASP A 210 16.77 19.41 -4.21
CA ASP A 210 15.55 18.62 -4.06
C ASP A 210 14.31 19.52 -4.21
N ILE A 211 14.30 20.72 -3.61
CA ILE A 211 13.23 21.72 -3.80
C ILE A 211 13.01 22.03 -5.29
N ASP A 212 14.08 22.16 -6.06
CA ASP A 212 14.01 22.48 -7.50
C ASP A 212 13.60 21.26 -8.35
N GLU A 213 14.05 20.04 -8.01
CA GLU A 213 13.66 18.78 -8.67
C GLU A 213 12.19 18.39 -8.36
N PHE A 214 11.73 18.65 -7.13
CA PHE A 214 10.36 18.37 -6.66
C PHE A 214 9.28 19.23 -7.33
N ALA A 215 9.67 20.29 -8.05
CA ALA A 215 8.75 21.02 -8.93
C ALA A 215 8.17 20.15 -10.06
N SER A 216 8.74 18.96 -10.31
CA SER A 216 8.35 18.05 -11.40
C SER A 216 7.12 17.16 -11.13
N GLY A 217 6.53 17.15 -9.93
CA GLY A 217 5.18 16.61 -9.73
C GLY A 217 5.08 15.42 -8.80
N GLN A 218 4.04 14.60 -8.95
CA GLN A 218 3.45 13.74 -7.90
C GLN A 218 3.59 12.26 -8.23
N ASP A 219 4.81 11.84 -8.54
CA ASP A 219 5.02 10.62 -9.29
C ASP A 219 5.86 9.58 -8.53
N PRO A 220 5.22 8.67 -7.76
CA PRO A 220 5.93 7.56 -7.17
C PRO A 220 6.22 6.50 -8.24
N ASN A 221 7.39 5.87 -8.15
CA ASN A 221 7.75 4.77 -9.05
C ASN A 221 6.89 3.52 -8.82
N ILE A 222 6.39 3.34 -7.58
CA ILE A 222 5.68 2.14 -7.14
C ILE A 222 4.45 2.49 -6.32
N ILE A 223 3.32 1.84 -6.61
CA ILE A 223 2.18 1.75 -5.72
C ILE A 223 2.29 0.47 -4.90
N LEU A 224 2.17 0.59 -3.59
CA LEU A 224 2.12 -0.50 -2.65
C LEU A 224 0.77 -0.50 -1.94
N VAL A 225 0.11 -1.63 -1.93
CA VAL A 225 -1.03 -1.90 -1.07
C VAL A 225 -0.60 -2.97 -0.08
N ASN A 226 -0.59 -2.68 1.21
CA ASN A 226 -0.11 -3.60 2.23
C ASN A 226 -1.06 -3.70 3.42
N ASN A 227 -0.68 -4.52 4.40
CA ASN A 227 -1.27 -4.48 5.73
C ASN A 227 -0.33 -3.78 6.72
N VAL A 228 -0.87 -3.39 7.88
CA VAL A 228 -0.16 -2.76 9.01
C VAL A 228 1.21 -3.37 9.32
N HIS A 229 1.35 -4.69 9.19
CA HIS A 229 2.52 -5.42 9.65
C HIS A 229 3.63 -5.56 8.59
N SER A 230 3.37 -5.11 7.37
CA SER A 230 4.36 -5.11 6.30
C SER A 230 5.15 -3.79 6.31
N SER A 231 6.44 -3.85 6.63
CA SER A 231 7.29 -2.65 6.69
C SER A 231 8.21 -2.58 5.47
N PRO A 232 7.93 -1.71 4.49
CA PRO A 232 8.94 -1.30 3.54
C PRO A 232 9.79 -0.15 4.11
N THR A 233 11.09 -0.16 3.84
CA THR A 233 12.02 0.87 4.31
C THR A 233 12.60 1.65 3.14
N GLY A 234 12.50 2.98 3.16
CA GLY A 234 13.39 3.83 2.36
C GLY A 234 13.14 3.91 0.85
N PHE A 235 11.88 3.96 0.40
CA PHE A 235 11.55 4.04 -1.04
C PHE A 235 10.41 5.03 -1.34
N GLY A 236 10.47 5.68 -2.51
CA GLY A 236 9.40 6.51 -3.08
C GLY A 236 8.16 5.72 -3.51
N ILE A 237 7.34 5.32 -2.53
CA ILE A 237 6.16 4.47 -2.74
C ILE A 237 4.85 5.13 -2.29
N PHE A 238 3.75 4.77 -2.95
CA PHE A 238 2.38 5.05 -2.54
C PHE A 238 1.85 3.88 -1.71
N GLN A 239 1.80 3.98 -0.37
CA GLN A 239 1.44 2.87 0.53
C GLN A 239 0.00 2.96 1.06
N ILE A 240 -0.87 2.05 0.63
CA ILE A 240 -2.24 1.92 1.15
C ILE A 240 -2.37 0.74 2.10
N ASP A 241 -2.92 0.95 3.29
CA ASP A 241 -3.15 -0.11 4.28
C ASP A 241 -4.58 -0.68 4.24
N LEU A 242 -4.69 -2.01 4.07
CA LEU A 242 -5.92 -2.80 4.09
C LEU A 242 -6.10 -3.52 5.43
N GLN A 243 -6.67 -2.86 6.44
CA GLN A 243 -6.68 -3.36 7.82
C GLN A 243 -7.74 -4.43 8.13
N LEU A 244 -8.90 -4.40 7.47
CA LEU A 244 -10.07 -5.21 7.86
C LEU A 244 -10.23 -6.52 7.09
N ASN A 245 -9.18 -6.98 6.39
CA ASN A 245 -9.34 -7.95 5.29
C ASN A 245 -10.47 -7.53 4.32
N SER A 246 -10.73 -6.23 4.20
CA SER A 246 -11.65 -5.63 3.26
C SER A 246 -10.92 -4.57 2.45
N PHE A 247 -11.36 -4.40 1.21
CA PHE A 247 -10.82 -3.41 0.30
C PHE A 247 -11.80 -2.25 0.26
N ASP A 248 -11.50 -1.21 1.03
CA ASP A 248 -12.38 -0.07 1.19
C ASP A 248 -12.62 0.63 -0.15
N PRO A 249 -13.85 1.07 -0.47
CA PRO A 249 -14.14 1.75 -1.74
C PRO A 249 -13.24 2.95 -2.01
N ILE A 250 -12.84 3.68 -0.99
CA ILE A 250 -11.94 4.83 -1.14
C ILE A 250 -10.55 4.37 -1.56
N ILE A 251 -10.09 3.22 -1.02
CA ILE A 251 -8.80 2.63 -1.40
C ILE A 251 -8.84 2.21 -2.86
N ARG A 252 -9.91 1.54 -3.27
CA ARG A 252 -10.17 1.20 -4.67
C ARG A 252 -10.10 2.44 -5.55
N ASP A 253 -10.83 3.48 -5.21
CA ASP A 253 -10.91 4.72 -6.00
C ASP A 253 -9.55 5.45 -6.02
N SER A 254 -8.80 5.43 -4.91
CA SER A 254 -7.43 5.97 -4.83
C SER A 254 -6.45 5.22 -5.75
N LEU A 255 -6.58 3.89 -5.84
CA LEU A 255 -5.82 3.08 -6.79
C LEU A 255 -6.26 3.33 -8.23
N TYR A 256 -7.56 3.45 -8.46
CA TYR A 256 -8.11 3.75 -9.77
C TYR A 256 -7.55 5.08 -10.27
N TYR A 257 -7.57 6.11 -9.43
CA TYR A 257 -6.94 7.40 -9.70
C TYR A 257 -5.46 7.24 -10.03
N ALA A 258 -4.67 6.63 -9.14
CA ALA A 258 -3.22 6.52 -9.31
C ALA A 258 -2.83 5.75 -10.59
N MET A 259 -3.43 4.58 -10.85
CA MET A 259 -3.07 3.81 -12.05
C MET A 259 -3.70 4.40 -13.33
N THR A 260 -4.85 5.07 -13.28
CA THR A 260 -5.42 5.81 -14.45
C THR A 260 -4.46 6.90 -14.89
N HIS A 261 -3.98 7.71 -13.94
CA HIS A 261 -3.08 8.79 -14.30
C HIS A 261 -1.67 8.29 -14.68
N ALA A 262 -1.25 7.13 -14.17
CA ALA A 262 -0.09 6.41 -14.68
C ALA A 262 -0.21 6.03 -16.17
N LEU A 263 -1.42 5.67 -16.62
CA LEU A 263 -1.69 5.30 -18.01
C LEU A 263 -1.79 6.47 -18.97
N ASN A 264 -2.14 7.66 -18.48
CA ASN A 264 -2.44 8.81 -19.32
C ASN A 264 -1.21 9.61 -19.76
N GLY A 265 -0.02 9.32 -19.21
CA GLY A 265 1.32 9.67 -19.73
C GLY A 265 1.68 11.15 -19.94
N ASN A 266 0.71 12.05 -19.96
CA ASN A 266 0.87 13.46 -20.32
C ASN A 266 0.91 14.31 -19.05
N GLY A 267 2.11 14.53 -18.47
CA GLY A 267 2.35 15.56 -17.45
C GLY A 267 1.47 15.50 -16.19
N ASN A 268 0.76 14.39 -15.97
CA ASN A 268 -0.18 14.20 -14.88
C ASN A 268 0.51 13.53 -13.69
N SER A 269 -0.10 13.67 -12.51
CA SER A 269 0.33 12.99 -11.28
C SER A 269 0.39 11.47 -11.52
N PHE A 270 1.42 10.75 -11.05
CA PHE A 270 1.57 9.27 -11.20
C PHE A 270 1.97 8.71 -12.59
N ALA A 271 2.28 9.53 -13.61
CA ALA A 271 2.62 9.09 -14.99
C ALA A 271 3.79 8.09 -15.11
N HIS A 272 4.73 8.10 -14.18
CA HIS A 272 5.91 7.26 -14.13
C HIS A 272 5.74 6.05 -13.22
N THR A 273 4.61 5.89 -12.52
CA THR A 273 4.31 4.68 -11.75
C THR A 273 4.33 3.44 -12.66
N LYS A 274 5.31 2.55 -12.43
CA LYS A 274 5.53 1.34 -13.26
C LYS A 274 5.01 0.07 -12.64
N SER A 275 4.91 0.02 -11.31
CA SER A 275 4.58 -1.20 -10.59
C SER A 275 3.52 -0.94 -9.52
N THR A 276 2.57 -1.87 -9.42
CA THR A 276 1.64 -1.97 -8.30
C THR A 276 1.90 -3.29 -7.56
N ILE A 277 2.07 -3.24 -6.25
CA ILE A 277 2.40 -4.38 -5.41
C ILE A 277 1.30 -4.52 -4.35
N PHE A 278 0.64 -5.67 -4.32
CA PHE A 278 -0.33 -6.02 -3.28
C PHE A 278 0.29 -7.02 -2.30
N ALA A 279 0.63 -6.55 -1.12
CA ALA A 279 1.24 -7.31 -0.03
C ALA A 279 0.20 -7.72 1.02
N PHE A 280 0.22 -8.98 1.43
CA PHE A 280 -0.70 -9.50 2.45
C PHE A 280 -0.04 -10.60 3.29
N ARG A 281 -0.51 -10.76 4.53
CA ARG A 281 0.04 -11.76 5.47
C ARG A 281 -0.34 -13.17 5.03
N GLN A 282 0.60 -14.09 5.14
CA GLN A 282 0.37 -15.51 4.94
C GLN A 282 -0.68 -16.04 5.93
N GLY A 283 -1.53 -16.96 5.46
CA GLY A 283 -2.56 -17.56 6.31
C GLY A 283 -3.77 -16.66 6.55
N ARG A 284 -3.86 -15.52 5.86
CA ARG A 284 -5.09 -14.75 5.71
C ARG A 284 -5.53 -14.78 4.26
N ASP A 285 -6.83 -14.91 4.07
CA ASP A 285 -7.45 -14.80 2.76
C ASP A 285 -7.14 -13.43 2.15
N LEU A 286 -6.96 -13.40 0.83
CA LEU A 286 -7.00 -12.16 0.07
C LEU A 286 -8.30 -11.42 0.44
N PRO A 287 -8.23 -10.14 0.84
CA PRO A 287 -9.41 -9.34 1.15
C PRO A 287 -10.46 -9.50 0.05
N THR A 288 -11.71 -9.83 0.40
CA THR A 288 -12.75 -10.13 -0.60
C THR A 288 -12.89 -9.02 -1.63
N GLY A 289 -12.91 -7.76 -1.17
CA GLY A 289 -12.97 -6.63 -2.09
C GLY A 289 -11.70 -6.44 -2.94
N LEU A 290 -10.52 -6.91 -2.49
CA LEU A 290 -9.31 -6.89 -3.32
C LEU A 290 -9.41 -7.99 -4.37
N ARG A 291 -9.94 -9.17 -4.00
CA ARG A 291 -10.27 -10.22 -4.97
C ARG A 291 -11.24 -9.68 -6.01
N GLU A 292 -12.33 -9.04 -5.60
CA GLU A 292 -13.30 -8.40 -6.51
C GLU A 292 -12.70 -7.26 -7.33
N PHE A 293 -11.79 -6.46 -6.77
CA PHE A 293 -11.09 -5.44 -7.57
C PHE A 293 -10.22 -6.07 -8.65
N LEU A 294 -9.51 -7.16 -8.31
CA LEU A 294 -8.66 -7.87 -9.26
C LEU A 294 -9.50 -8.68 -10.27
N SER A 295 -10.64 -9.26 -9.87
CA SER A 295 -11.42 -10.25 -10.62
C SER A 295 -12.87 -9.84 -10.96
N GLY A 296 -13.29 -8.61 -10.69
CA GLY A 296 -14.66 -8.12 -10.90
C GLY A 296 -14.84 -7.33 -12.19
N GLU A 297 -15.89 -6.51 -12.25
CA GLU A 297 -16.23 -5.70 -13.44
C GLU A 297 -15.12 -4.67 -13.78
N ASP A 298 -14.31 -4.28 -12.78
CA ASP A 298 -13.15 -3.38 -12.93
C ASP A 298 -11.93 -4.04 -13.61
N GLN A 299 -12.03 -5.31 -14.02
CA GLN A 299 -10.96 -6.06 -14.69
C GLN A 299 -10.38 -5.34 -15.93
N THR A 300 -11.20 -4.58 -16.66
CA THR A 300 -10.76 -3.79 -17.84
C THR A 300 -9.65 -2.80 -17.48
N PHE A 301 -9.73 -2.19 -16.30
CA PHE A 301 -8.75 -1.20 -15.86
C PHE A 301 -7.38 -1.81 -15.59
N ILE A 302 -7.35 -2.91 -14.84
CA ILE A 302 -6.08 -3.62 -14.53
C ILE A 302 -5.49 -4.20 -15.82
N ARG A 303 -6.34 -4.69 -16.71
CA ARG A 303 -5.93 -5.15 -18.04
C ARG A 303 -5.28 -4.04 -18.84
N ASP A 304 -5.89 -2.86 -18.90
CA ASP A 304 -5.33 -1.71 -19.61
C ASP A 304 -4.01 -1.26 -18.98
N TYR A 305 -3.93 -1.27 -17.64
CA TYR A 305 -2.70 -0.97 -16.92
C TYR A 305 -1.55 -1.89 -17.32
N ILE A 306 -1.78 -3.20 -17.29
CA ILE A 306 -0.76 -4.20 -17.64
C ILE A 306 -0.46 -4.15 -19.15
N GLY A 307 -1.47 -4.02 -20.00
CA GLY A 307 -1.33 -3.99 -21.46
C GLY A 307 -0.50 -2.81 -21.98
N ARG A 308 -0.44 -1.71 -21.22
CA ARG A 308 0.38 -0.53 -21.52
C ARG A 308 1.76 -0.54 -20.84
N GLY A 309 2.15 -1.67 -20.25
CA GLY A 309 3.49 -1.88 -19.67
C GLY A 309 3.59 -1.69 -18.15
N GLY A 310 2.46 -1.48 -17.46
CA GLY A 310 2.40 -1.56 -16.00
C GLY A 310 2.61 -2.99 -15.51
N SER A 311 3.15 -3.15 -14.30
CA SER A 311 3.32 -4.47 -13.67
C SER A 311 2.49 -4.57 -12.39
N VAL A 312 1.77 -5.67 -12.21
CA VAL A 312 1.03 -5.95 -10.98
C VAL A 312 1.59 -7.19 -10.30
N PHE A 313 2.08 -7.02 -9.07
CA PHE A 313 2.64 -8.07 -8.24
C PHE A 313 1.73 -8.35 -7.05
N LEU A 314 1.58 -9.63 -6.70
CA LEU A 314 0.99 -10.08 -5.45
C LEU A 314 2.11 -10.67 -4.59
N ALA A 315 2.24 -10.22 -3.36
CA ALA A 315 3.27 -10.67 -2.44
C ALA A 315 2.63 -11.22 -1.16
N ARG A 316 2.70 -12.54 -0.97
CA ARG A 316 2.27 -13.20 0.26
C ARG A 316 3.43 -13.24 1.23
N ILE A 317 3.27 -12.64 2.40
CA ILE A 317 4.35 -12.40 3.37
C ILE A 317 4.12 -13.23 4.63
N GLY A 318 5.00 -14.19 4.91
CA GLY A 318 5.00 -14.94 6.16
C GLY A 318 5.78 -14.24 7.28
N ASP A 319 5.87 -14.89 8.43
CA ASP A 319 6.59 -14.37 9.60
C ASP A 319 8.12 -14.41 9.40
N THR A 320 8.59 -15.26 8.48
CA THR A 320 10.01 -15.31 8.06
C THR A 320 10.18 -14.96 6.59
N PRO A 321 11.36 -14.45 6.16
CA PRO A 321 11.63 -14.17 4.75
C PRO A 321 11.48 -15.39 3.82
N SER A 322 11.75 -16.61 4.29
CA SER A 322 11.62 -17.84 3.52
C SER A 322 10.17 -18.23 3.22
N GLN A 323 9.21 -17.67 3.95
CA GLN A 323 7.79 -17.90 3.75
C GLN A 323 7.14 -16.92 2.75
N LYS A 324 7.92 -15.95 2.26
CA LYS A 324 7.47 -15.01 1.23
C LYS A 324 7.30 -15.71 -0.11
N ALA A 325 6.17 -15.47 -0.77
CA ALA A 325 5.92 -15.90 -2.14
C ALA A 325 5.49 -14.70 -2.99
N ILE A 326 6.02 -14.61 -4.21
CA ILE A 326 5.76 -13.51 -5.14
C ILE A 326 5.08 -14.09 -6.37
N TYR A 327 4.05 -13.38 -6.82
CA TYR A 327 3.30 -13.70 -8.02
C TYR A 327 3.18 -12.44 -8.87
N GLN A 328 3.06 -12.62 -10.17
CA GLN A 328 2.82 -11.54 -11.12
C GLN A 328 1.56 -11.85 -11.91
N LEU A 329 0.70 -10.85 -12.08
CA LEU A 329 -0.39 -10.92 -13.04
C LEU A 329 0.19 -10.70 -14.43
N LYS A 330 -0.05 -11.64 -15.35
CA LYS A 330 0.37 -11.56 -16.74
C LYS A 330 -0.85 -11.63 -17.66
N ILE A 331 -0.87 -10.80 -18.69
CA ILE A 331 -1.80 -10.96 -19.81
C ILE A 331 -1.22 -12.07 -20.70
N PRO A 332 -1.96 -13.15 -21.00
CA PRO A 332 -1.56 -14.12 -21.99
C PRO A 332 -1.35 -13.39 -23.30
N ILE A 333 -0.18 -13.59 -23.91
CA ILE A 333 0.04 -13.11 -25.26
C ILE A 333 -0.91 -13.92 -26.14
N GLN A 334 -2.02 -13.29 -26.57
CA GLN A 334 -2.78 -13.81 -27.68
C GLN A 334 -1.87 -13.69 -28.90
N ASN A 335 -1.12 -14.76 -29.17
CA ASN A 335 -0.61 -15.00 -30.51
C ASN A 335 -1.87 -15.09 -31.38
N GLY A 336 -2.24 -13.98 -32.02
CA GLY A 336 -3.31 -14.01 -33.01
C GLY A 336 -3.00 -15.08 -34.05
N PRO A 337 -4.02 -15.75 -34.62
CA PRO A 337 -3.77 -16.54 -35.81
C PRO A 337 -3.18 -15.59 -36.86
N GLY A 338 -1.99 -15.93 -37.36
CA GLY A 338 -1.44 -15.24 -38.51
C GLY A 338 -2.48 -15.28 -39.63
N HIS A 339 -2.94 -14.10 -40.05
CA HIS A 339 -3.70 -13.91 -41.27
C HIS A 339 -2.91 -12.99 -42.19
#